data_AF-A0A3D1L0E2-F1
#
_entry.id   AF-A0A3D1L0E2-F1
#
_cell.length_a   1.000
_cell.length_b   1.000
_cell.length_c   1.000
_cell.angle_alpha   90.00
_cell.angle_beta   90.00
_cell.angle_gamma   90.00
#
_symmetry.space_group_name_H-M   'P 1'
#
loop_
_entity.id
_entity.type
_entity.pdbx_description
1 polymer ?
#
loop_
_entity_poly.entity_id
_entity_poly.type
_entity_poly.pdbx_seq_one_letter_code
_entity_poly.pdbx_strand_id
1 'polypeptide(L)'
;MITMKITFAVNNQGFLENQHFGEAENFAIYEFSENELSLTQILPNPRKYGIEETEHGLKSKALQIISILKEKDVNILVSKQFGKNISIINQHFIPVIIHEENTEQVKEILCKNILWLKDELKNRKSDFMLFRIKTGVLKSIVNK
;
A
#
# COMPACT_ATOMS: atom_id res chain seq x y z
N MET A 1 14.97 -6.45 -15.10
CA MET A 1 14.13 -7.04 -14.04
C MET A 1 13.06 -6.01 -13.67
N ILE A 2 11.84 -6.43 -13.34
CA ILE A 2 10.82 -5.49 -12.86
C ILE A 2 11.20 -5.13 -11.43
N THR A 3 11.60 -3.87 -11.20
CA THR A 3 11.74 -3.30 -9.86
C THR A 3 10.35 -3.20 -9.24
N MET A 4 10.19 -3.71 -8.02
CA MET A 4 8.93 -3.70 -7.30
C MET A 4 9.05 -2.84 -6.05
N LYS A 5 8.25 -1.79 -5.95
CA LYS A 5 8.20 -0.91 -4.79
C LYS A 5 6.90 -1.11 -4.01
N ILE A 6 7.04 -1.28 -2.70
CA ILE A 6 5.96 -1.58 -1.78
C ILE A 6 5.91 -0.48 -0.72
N THR A 7 4.73 0.06 -0.46
CA THR A 7 4.53 1.10 0.56
C THR A 7 3.75 0.57 1.74
N PHE A 8 4.28 0.75 2.94
CA PHE A 8 3.60 0.45 4.20
C PHE A 8 3.02 1.73 4.80
N ALA A 9 1.75 1.69 5.18
CA ALA A 9 1.11 2.71 6.00
C ALA A 9 1.47 2.52 7.47
N VAL A 10 2.34 3.38 8.01
CA VAL A 10 2.91 3.23 9.36
C VAL A 10 2.69 4.47 10.24
N ASN A 11 2.75 4.27 11.56
CA ASN A 11 2.75 5.35 12.54
C ASN A 11 4.16 5.97 12.70
N ASN A 12 4.31 6.89 13.66
CA ASN A 12 5.60 7.55 13.95
C ASN A 12 6.66 6.61 14.53
N GLN A 13 6.27 5.43 15.01
CA GLN A 13 7.17 4.40 15.52
C GLN A 13 7.48 3.33 14.45
N GLY A 14 6.94 3.46 13.24
CA GLY A 14 7.17 2.53 12.14
C GLY A 14 6.33 1.25 12.19
N PHE A 15 5.23 1.20 12.94
CA PHE A 15 4.30 0.08 13.00
C PHE A 15 3.06 0.32 12.14
N LEU A 16 2.48 -0.75 11.60
CA LEU A 16 1.16 -0.70 10.96
C LEU A 16 0.07 -0.64 12.04
N GLU A 17 -0.80 0.36 11.96
CA GLU A 17 -1.90 0.57 12.91
C GLU A 17 -3.25 0.18 12.34
N ASN A 18 -4.22 -0.04 13.24
CA ASN A 18 -5.60 -0.40 12.89
C ASN A 18 -6.40 0.80 12.37
N GLN A 19 -5.90 1.41 11.29
CA GLN A 19 -6.46 2.57 10.61
C GLN A 19 -6.43 2.37 9.10
N HIS A 20 -7.15 3.21 8.35
CA HIS A 20 -7.11 3.12 6.89
C HIS A 20 -5.75 3.58 6.36
N PHE A 21 -5.29 3.00 5.24
CA PHE A 21 -4.04 3.38 4.57
C PHE A 21 -3.86 4.91 4.46
N GLY A 22 -4.90 5.63 4.04
CA GLY A 22 -4.83 7.09 3.83
C GLY A 22 -4.80 7.94 5.11
N GLU A 23 -4.87 7.33 6.30
CA GLU A 23 -4.85 7.98 7.61
C GLU A 23 -3.52 7.82 8.35
N ALA A 24 -2.59 7.03 7.78
CA ALA A 24 -1.27 6.78 8.34
C ALA A 24 -0.51 8.07 8.67
N GLU A 25 0.40 8.02 9.65
CA GLU A 25 1.31 9.14 9.89
C GLU A 25 2.36 9.24 8.79
N ASN A 26 2.89 8.09 8.35
CA ASN A 26 3.94 8.00 7.36
C ASN A 26 3.69 6.87 6.34
N PHE A 27 4.30 7.03 5.16
CA PHE A 27 4.40 6.03 4.12
C PHE A 27 5.85 5.57 4.00
N ALA A 28 6.14 4.37 4.49
CA ALA A 28 7.46 3.74 4.37
C ALA A 28 7.53 2.96 3.06
N ILE A 29 8.41 3.39 2.15
CA ILE A 29 8.59 2.80 0.82
C ILE A 29 9.78 1.86 0.86
N TYR A 30 9.54 0.64 0.43
CA TYR A 30 10.52 -0.43 0.33
C TYR A 30 10.70 -0.83 -1.13
N GLU A 31 11.92 -1.21 -1.49
CA GLU A 31 12.23 -1.86 -2.75
C GLU A 31 12.43 -3.35 -2.52
N PHE A 32 11.84 -4.18 -3.38
CA PHE A 32 12.03 -5.61 -3.37
C PHE A 32 13.12 -6.01 -4.36
N SER A 33 14.23 -6.53 -3.84
CA SER A 33 15.36 -7.07 -4.60
C SER A 33 15.91 -8.31 -3.92
N GLU A 34 16.38 -9.30 -4.69
CA GLU A 34 17.08 -10.48 -4.14
C GLU A 34 16.33 -11.22 -3.01
N ASN A 35 14.99 -11.24 -3.08
CA ASN A 35 14.09 -11.81 -2.06
C ASN A 35 13.99 -11.07 -0.73
N GLU A 36 14.46 -9.82 -0.68
CA GLU A 36 14.41 -8.97 0.49
C GLU A 36 13.69 -7.65 0.21
N LEU A 37 13.19 -7.02 1.27
CA LEU A 37 12.60 -5.68 1.24
C LEU A 37 13.50 -4.71 1.98
N SER A 38 14.11 -3.79 1.24
CA SER A 38 14.98 -2.75 1.78
C SER A 38 14.24 -1.43 1.84
N LEU A 39 14.26 -0.75 2.99
CA LEU A 39 13.64 0.57 3.14
C LEU A 39 14.43 1.58 2.29
N THR A 40 13.74 2.26 1.38
CA THR A 40 14.36 3.28 0.51
C THR A 40 13.98 4.69 0.91
N GLN A 41 12.76 4.89 1.42
CA GLN A 41 12.26 6.23 1.76
C GLN A 41 11.15 6.16 2.81
N ILE A 42 11.05 7.20 3.63
CA ILE A 42 9.87 7.47 4.47
C ILE A 42 9.29 8.82 4.03
N LEU A 43 7.98 8.87 3.79
CA LEU A 43 7.25 10.09 3.45
C LEU A 43 6.24 10.42 4.56
N PRO A 44 6.22 11.64 5.11
CA PRO A 44 5.12 12.05 5.98
C PRO A 44 3.82 12.11 5.19
N ASN A 45 2.70 11.75 5.82
CA ASN A 45 1.40 11.84 5.16
C ASN A 45 1.02 13.32 4.98
N PRO A 46 0.90 13.84 3.75
CA PRO A 46 0.60 15.24 3.51
C PRO A 46 -0.74 15.68 4.14
N ARG A 47 -1.66 14.74 4.41
CA ARG A 47 -2.93 15.03 5.08
C ARG A 47 -2.77 15.43 6.55
N LYS A 48 -1.72 14.98 7.23
CA LYS A 48 -1.48 15.25 8.66
C LYS A 48 -0.73 16.58 8.86
N TYR A 49 -0.02 17.05 7.83
CA TYR A 49 0.92 18.17 7.93
C TYR A 49 0.55 19.39 7.06
N GLY A 50 -0.71 19.49 6.62
CA GLY A 50 -1.31 20.76 6.18
C GLY A 50 -1.00 21.22 4.75
N ILE A 51 -1.65 20.59 3.75
CA ILE A 51 -1.98 21.26 2.49
C ILE A 51 -3.49 21.51 2.48
N GLU A 52 -3.85 22.77 2.28
CA GLU A 52 -5.13 23.44 2.60
C GLU A 52 -6.43 22.66 2.33
N GLU A 53 -7.38 22.87 3.24
CA GLU A 53 -8.74 22.36 3.21
C GLU A 53 -9.59 23.13 2.20
N THR A 54 -9.96 22.48 1.09
CA THR A 54 -11.10 22.89 0.28
C THR A 54 -12.15 21.77 0.22
N GLU A 55 -13.42 22.17 0.19
CA GLU A 55 -14.65 21.36 0.38
C GLU A 55 -14.81 20.12 -0.52
N HIS A 56 -13.98 19.93 -1.55
CA HIS A 56 -13.93 18.71 -2.37
C HIS A 56 -13.04 17.58 -1.77
N GLY A 57 -12.71 17.70 -0.49
CA GLY A 57 -11.50 17.16 0.14
C GLY A 57 -11.31 15.63 0.20
N LEU A 58 -12.33 14.76 0.10
CA LEU A 58 -12.08 13.30 0.28
C LEU A 58 -11.58 12.58 -0.98
N LYS A 59 -12.13 12.92 -2.16
CA LYS A 59 -11.64 12.37 -3.44
C LYS A 59 -10.30 13.00 -3.81
N SER A 60 -10.14 14.32 -3.62
CA SER A 60 -8.88 15.00 -3.90
C SER A 60 -7.73 14.46 -3.03
N LYS A 61 -7.99 14.12 -1.75
CA LYS A 61 -6.98 13.54 -0.83
C LYS A 61 -6.49 12.16 -1.26
N ALA A 62 -7.40 11.26 -1.66
CA ALA A 62 -6.99 9.96 -2.19
C ALA A 62 -6.17 10.11 -3.47
N LEU A 63 -6.57 11.01 -4.37
CA LEU A 63 -5.85 11.32 -5.60
C LEU A 63 -4.47 11.92 -5.35
N GLN A 64 -4.31 12.74 -4.32
CA GLN A 64 -3.01 13.31 -3.94
C GLN A 64 -2.03 12.23 -3.47
N ILE A 65 -2.46 11.35 -2.56
CA ILE A 65 -1.64 10.20 -2.12
C ILE A 65 -1.31 9.30 -3.31
N ILE A 66 -2.30 9.02 -4.18
CA ILE A 66 -2.08 8.26 -5.41
C ILE A 66 -1.01 8.93 -6.29
N SER A 67 -1.09 10.25 -6.52
CA SER A 67 -0.13 10.97 -7.36
C SER A 67 1.29 10.86 -6.80
N ILE A 68 1.47 11.15 -5.51
CA ILE A 68 2.77 11.09 -4.84
C ILE A 68 3.36 9.69 -4.93
N LEU A 69 2.57 8.64 -4.65
CA LEU A 69 3.08 7.27 -4.68
C LEU A 69 3.35 6.78 -6.10
N LYS A 70 2.59 7.25 -7.11
CA LYS A 70 2.89 6.99 -8.53
C LYS A 70 4.20 7.64 -8.98
N GLU A 71 4.47 8.86 -8.55
CA GLU A 71 5.74 9.56 -8.82
C GLU A 71 6.95 8.85 -8.18
N LYS A 72 6.71 8.01 -7.17
CA LYS A 72 7.73 7.15 -6.55
C LYS A 72 7.81 5.74 -7.16
N ASP A 73 7.05 5.47 -8.24
CA ASP A 73 6.93 4.17 -8.90
C ASP A 73 6.43 3.04 -7.98
N VAL A 74 5.63 3.37 -6.97
CA VAL A 74 5.04 2.38 -6.06
C VAL A 74 4.07 1.49 -6.82
N ASN A 75 4.09 0.19 -6.51
CA ASN A 75 3.20 -0.79 -7.15
C ASN A 75 2.19 -1.40 -6.17
N ILE A 76 2.58 -1.53 -4.90
CA ILE A 76 1.81 -2.26 -3.89
C ILE A 76 1.65 -1.39 -2.65
N LEU A 77 0.43 -1.35 -2.11
CA LEU A 77 0.11 -0.64 -0.87
C LEU A 77 -0.27 -1.65 0.22
N VAL A 78 0.32 -1.51 1.40
CA VAL A 78 0.12 -2.42 2.54
C VAL A 78 -0.39 -1.64 3.74
N SER A 79 -1.50 -2.10 4.32
CA SER A 79 -2.10 -1.53 5.53
C SER A 79 -2.94 -2.58 6.26
N LYS A 80 -3.40 -2.29 7.48
CA LYS A 80 -4.39 -3.12 8.16
C LYS A 80 -5.79 -2.94 7.57
N GLN A 81 -6.08 -1.79 6.96
CA GLN A 81 -7.40 -1.50 6.39
C GLN A 81 -7.32 -0.56 5.18
N PHE A 82 -8.30 -0.68 4.27
CA PHE A 82 -8.56 0.29 3.21
C PHE A 82 -10.00 0.77 3.33
N GLY A 83 -10.20 2.09 3.19
CA GLY A 83 -11.52 2.70 3.30
C GLY A 83 -12.32 2.61 1.99
N LYS A 84 -13.44 3.33 1.94
CA LYS A 84 -14.41 3.35 0.82
C LYS A 84 -13.82 3.67 -0.57
N ASN A 85 -12.66 4.32 -0.64
CA ASN A 85 -12.00 4.70 -1.90
C ASN A 85 -11.09 3.60 -2.46
N ILE A 86 -11.11 2.38 -1.92
CA ILE A 86 -10.29 1.27 -2.39
C ILE A 86 -10.48 0.96 -3.89
N SER A 87 -11.68 1.21 -4.43
CA SER A 87 -11.99 1.04 -5.86
C SER A 87 -11.27 2.03 -6.78
N ILE A 88 -10.72 3.12 -6.24
CA ILE A 88 -9.83 4.05 -6.95
C ILE A 88 -8.38 3.61 -6.76
N ILE A 89 -8.01 3.17 -5.56
CA ILE A 89 -6.67 2.67 -5.25
C ILE A 89 -6.28 1.50 -6.13
N ASN A 90 -7.18 0.53 -6.29
CA ASN A 90 -6.89 -0.71 -7.03
C ASN A 90 -6.80 -0.51 -8.55
N GLN A 91 -7.13 0.68 -9.06
CA GLN A 91 -6.86 1.06 -10.45
C GLN A 91 -5.38 1.40 -10.68
N HIS A 92 -4.61 1.63 -9.61
CA HIS A 92 -3.23 2.11 -9.68
C HIS A 92 -2.25 1.19 -8.96
N PHE A 93 -2.65 0.59 -7.86
CA PHE A 93 -1.78 -0.24 -7.01
C PHE A 93 -2.46 -1.55 -6.63
N ILE A 94 -1.69 -2.55 -6.24
CA ILE A 94 -2.24 -3.75 -5.57
C ILE A 94 -2.47 -3.40 -4.09
N PRO A 95 -3.72 -3.38 -3.60
CA PRO A 95 -3.97 -3.22 -2.17
C PRO A 95 -3.77 -4.56 -1.45
N VAL A 96 -3.01 -4.51 -0.35
CA VAL A 96 -2.72 -5.65 0.52
C VAL A 96 -3.14 -5.31 1.94
N ILE A 97 -4.08 -6.07 2.48
CA ILE A 97 -4.47 -6.04 3.89
C ILE A 97 -3.69 -7.12 4.63
N ILE A 98 -2.97 -6.73 5.67
CA ILE A 98 -2.22 -7.62 6.56
C ILE A 98 -2.61 -7.36 8.02
N HIS A 99 -2.53 -8.36 8.90
CA HIS A 99 -2.97 -8.22 10.28
C HIS A 99 -1.85 -7.75 11.23
N GLU A 100 -0.63 -8.10 10.88
CA GLU A 100 0.59 -7.92 11.64
C GLU A 100 0.99 -6.43 11.66
N GLU A 101 1.45 -5.98 12.82
CA GLU A 101 1.78 -4.57 13.07
C GLU A 101 3.26 -4.29 12.87
N ASN A 102 4.09 -5.26 13.22
CA ASN A 102 5.54 -5.15 13.11
C ASN A 102 5.98 -5.26 11.65
N THR A 103 6.72 -4.26 11.17
CA THR A 103 7.15 -4.18 9.77
C THR A 103 8.11 -5.29 9.36
N GLU A 104 8.95 -5.80 10.25
CA GLU A 104 9.82 -6.95 9.97
C GLU A 104 9.00 -8.22 9.70
N GLN A 105 8.00 -8.50 10.54
CA GLN A 105 7.07 -9.62 10.33
C GLN A 105 6.27 -9.45 9.03
N VAL A 106 5.81 -8.24 8.74
CA VAL A 106 5.11 -7.91 7.48
C VAL A 106 6.02 -8.17 6.28
N LYS A 107 7.29 -7.77 6.33
CA LYS A 107 8.26 -8.04 5.25
C LYS A 107 8.43 -9.54 5.02
N GLU A 108 8.63 -10.32 6.09
CA GLU A 108 8.75 -11.78 5.98
C GLU A 108 7.52 -12.42 5.31
N ILE A 109 6.33 -12.01 5.72
CA ILE A 109 5.06 -12.50 5.15
C ILE A 109 4.96 -12.12 3.68
N LEU A 110 5.31 -10.89 3.30
CA LEU A 110 5.28 -10.45 1.91
C LEU A 110 6.31 -11.19 1.06
N CYS A 111 7.54 -11.39 1.54
CA CYS A 111 8.56 -12.15 0.83
C CYS A 111 8.11 -13.60 0.57
N LYS A 112 7.49 -14.27 1.56
CA LYS A 112 6.92 -15.62 1.40
C LYS A 112 5.82 -15.69 0.34
N ASN A 113 5.10 -14.59 0.12
CA ASN A 113 3.95 -14.52 -0.79
C ASN A 113 4.22 -13.68 -2.05
N ILE A 114 5.47 -13.26 -2.29
CA ILE A 114 5.81 -12.27 -3.31
C ILE A 114 5.50 -12.74 -4.73
N LEU A 115 5.53 -14.04 -4.98
CA LEU A 115 5.20 -14.63 -6.28
C LEU A 115 3.76 -14.30 -6.68
N TRP A 116 2.82 -14.28 -5.73
CA TRP A 116 1.43 -13.92 -6.01
C TRP A 116 1.25 -12.45 -6.41
N LEU A 117 2.07 -11.56 -5.85
CA LEU A 117 2.07 -10.13 -6.15
C LEU A 117 2.78 -9.84 -7.48
N LYS A 118 3.89 -10.54 -7.75
CA LYS A 118 4.58 -10.51 -9.06
C LYS A 118 3.68 -10.96 -10.19
N ASP A 119 2.94 -12.05 -9.98
CA ASP A 119 1.99 -12.59 -10.95
C ASP A 119 0.88 -11.58 -11.27
N GLU A 120 0.30 -10.96 -10.24
CA GLU A 120 -0.72 -9.92 -10.38
C GLU A 120 -0.22 -8.69 -11.16
N LEU A 121 1.01 -8.22 -10.86
CA LEU A 121 1.60 -7.10 -11.60
C LEU A 121 1.84 -7.41 -13.08
N LYS A 122 2.21 -8.65 -13.41
CA LYS A 122 2.48 -9.07 -14.79
C LYS A 122 1.20 -9.34 -15.59
N ASN A 123 0.22 -9.98 -14.97
CA ASN A 123 -0.97 -10.49 -15.65
C ASN A 123 -2.16 -9.54 -15.58
N ARG A 124 -1.94 -8.29 -15.18
CA ARG A 124 -3.00 -7.28 -15.03
C ARG A 124 -3.80 -7.13 -16.32
N LYS A 125 -5.09 -7.51 -16.29
CA LYS A 125 -6.05 -7.28 -17.39
C LYS A 125 -6.96 -6.07 -17.16
N SER A 126 -7.12 -5.65 -15.90
CA SER A 126 -8.07 -4.61 -15.46
C SER A 126 -7.62 -3.98 -14.13
N ASP A 127 -8.54 -3.57 -13.25
CA ASP A 127 -8.25 -3.18 -11.87
C ASP A 127 -7.59 -4.35 -11.10
N PHE A 128 -6.69 -4.04 -10.17
CA PHE A 128 -5.99 -5.02 -9.34
C PHE A 128 -6.91 -5.66 -8.31
N MET A 129 -6.61 -6.93 -7.97
CA MET A 129 -7.29 -7.63 -6.89
C MET A 129 -6.85 -7.13 -5.51
N LEU A 130 -7.74 -7.24 -4.52
CA LEU A 130 -7.40 -7.06 -3.11
C LEU A 130 -6.85 -8.35 -2.54
N PHE A 131 -5.68 -8.25 -1.92
CA PHE A 131 -5.02 -9.32 -1.20
C PHE A 131 -5.28 -9.17 0.28
N ARG A 132 -5.72 -10.23 0.95
CA ARG A 132 -5.81 -10.30 2.41
C ARG A 132 -4.88 -11.42 2.86
N ILE A 133 -3.87 -11.06 3.66
CA ILE A 133 -2.87 -11.99 4.16
C ILE A 133 -3.02 -12.10 5.69
N LYS A 134 -3.28 -13.32 6.14
CA LYS A 134 -3.26 -13.71 7.57
C LYS A 134 -2.45 -15.00 7.69
N THR A 135 -3.12 -16.14 7.81
CA THR A 135 -2.51 -17.48 7.76
C THR A 135 -2.32 -18.00 6.33
N GLY A 136 -2.92 -17.33 5.34
CA GLY A 136 -2.79 -17.59 3.91
C GLY A 136 -3.17 -16.35 3.10
N VAL A 137 -3.17 -16.48 1.77
CA VAL A 137 -3.51 -15.39 0.84
C VAL A 137 -4.91 -15.59 0.29
N LEU A 138 -5.81 -14.65 0.57
CA LEU A 138 -7.10 -14.55 -0.07
C LEU A 138 -7.08 -13.41 -1.09
N LYS A 139 -7.33 -13.73 -2.37
CA LYS A 139 -7.53 -12.75 -3.44
C LYS A 139 -9.03 -12.50 -3.63
N SER A 140 -9.42 -11.24 -3.76
CA SER A 140 -10.83 -10.86 -3.96
C SER A 140 -10.95 -9.68 -4.91
N ILE A 141 -12.07 -9.62 -5.64
CA ILE A 141 -12.43 -8.45 -6.44
C ILE A 141 -12.80 -7.31 -5.49
N VAL A 142 -12.39 -6.09 -5.82
CA VAL A 142 -12.84 -4.89 -5.11
C VAL A 142 -14.23 -4.51 -5.62
N ASN A 143 -15.24 -4.63 -4.76
CA ASN A 143 -16.60 -4.22 -5.10
C ASN A 143 -16.66 -2.68 -5.22
N LYS A 144 -17.28 -2.20 -6.29
CA LYS A 144 -17.44 -0.77 -6.60
C LYS A 144 -18.66 -0.19 -5.90
#